data_AF-A0A1A0KAX6-F1
#
_entry.id   AF-A0A1A0KAX6-F1
#
_cell.length_a   1.000
_cell.length_b   1.000
_cell.length_c   1.000
_cell.angle_alpha   90.00
_cell.angle_beta   90.00
_cell.angle_gamma   90.00
#
_symmetry.space_group_name_H-M   'P 1'
#
loop_
_entity.id
_entity.type
_entity.pdbx_description
1 polymer ?
#
loop_
_entity_poly.entity_id
_entity_poly.type
_entity_poly.pdbx_seq_one_letter_code
_entity_poly.pdbx_strand_id
1 'polypeptide(L)'
;MLNLGAFGGGAALRDREYSALYARQAALLRRGQDHGQLRADLDPQLLAVTYQGMVDSMLDYLDTNPDVDPLTYADHVADVLLAGITPPGKR
;
A
#
# COMPACT_ATOMS: atom_id res chain seq x y z
N MET A 1 -15.56 25.37 24.00
CA MET A 1 -14.99 24.65 22.84
C MET A 1 -15.45 23.21 22.93
N LEU A 2 -16.39 22.78 22.08
CA LEU A 2 -16.90 21.41 22.11
C LEU A 2 -15.88 20.48 21.42
N ASN A 3 -15.44 19.46 22.14
CA ASN A 3 -14.56 18.40 21.67
C ASN A 3 -15.37 17.45 20.75
N LEU A 4 -15.06 17.43 19.45
CA LEU A 4 -15.66 16.52 18.47
C LEU A 4 -14.95 15.15 18.38
N GLY A 5 -14.04 14.83 19.32
CA GLY A 5 -13.27 13.58 19.34
C GLY A 5 -14.01 12.31 19.79
N ALA A 6 -15.34 12.29 19.87
CA ALA A 6 -16.10 11.18 20.48
C ALA A 6 -17.11 10.50 19.54
N PHE A 7 -16.76 10.28 18.26
CA PHE A 7 -17.55 9.44 17.37
C PHE A 7 -16.68 8.32 16.80
N GLY A 8 -16.89 7.08 17.27
CA GLY A 8 -16.33 5.86 16.67
C GLY A 8 -16.70 5.65 15.19
N GLY A 9 -17.50 6.54 14.60
CA GLY A 9 -17.78 6.58 13.16
C GLY A 9 -16.58 6.93 12.30
N GLY A 10 -15.63 7.76 12.78
CA GLY A 10 -14.46 8.14 11.99
C GLY A 10 -13.50 6.96 11.72
N ALA A 11 -13.23 6.16 12.75
CA ALA A 11 -12.43 4.95 12.61
C ALA A 11 -13.14 3.89 11.74
N ALA A 12 -14.44 3.66 11.95
CA ALA A 12 -15.20 2.69 11.17
C ALA A 12 -15.36 3.08 9.69
N LEU A 13 -15.46 4.39 9.39
CA LEU A 13 -15.44 4.89 8.00
C LEU A 13 -14.08 4.64 7.36
N ARG A 14 -13.00 4.98 8.07
CA ARG A 14 -11.63 4.71 7.63
C ARG A 14 -11.42 3.21 7.37
N ASP A 15 -11.82 2.33 8.28
CA ASP A 15 -11.70 0.88 8.09
C ASP A 15 -12.45 0.37 6.85
N ARG A 16 -13.65 0.90 6.56
CA ARG A 16 -14.42 0.56 5.35
C ARG A 16 -13.75 1.07 4.09
N GLU A 17 -13.22 2.29 4.11
CA GLU A 17 -12.50 2.88 2.99
C GLU A 17 -11.22 2.09 2.68
N TYR A 18 -10.46 1.73 3.71
CA TYR A 18 -9.28 0.88 3.57
C TYR A 18 -9.65 -0.52 3.08
N SER A 19 -10.73 -1.13 3.60
CA SER A 19 -11.21 -2.43 3.10
C SER A 19 -11.56 -2.39 1.61
N ALA A 20 -12.25 -1.34 1.16
CA ALA A 20 -12.58 -1.15 -0.26
C ALA A 20 -11.33 -0.90 -1.11
N LEU A 21 -10.36 -0.15 -0.59
CA LEU A 21 -9.07 0.10 -1.23
C LEU A 21 -8.28 -1.20 -1.40
N TYR A 22 -8.15 -1.99 -0.33
CA TYR A 22 -7.46 -3.28 -0.35
C TYR A 22 -8.11 -4.24 -1.33
N ALA A 23 -9.44 -4.30 -1.39
CA ALA A 23 -10.13 -5.14 -2.36
C ALA A 23 -9.81 -4.76 -3.82
N ARG A 24 -9.73 -3.46 -4.12
CA ARG A 24 -9.36 -2.97 -5.47
C ARG A 24 -7.90 -3.26 -5.81
N GLN A 25 -6.99 -3.04 -4.86
CA GLN A 25 -5.57 -3.34 -5.01
C GLN A 25 -5.33 -4.84 -5.17
N ALA A 26 -5.97 -5.68 -4.36
CA ALA A 26 -5.89 -7.14 -4.46
C ALA A 26 -6.38 -7.63 -5.82
N ALA A 27 -7.43 -7.02 -6.39
CA ALA A 27 -7.90 -7.36 -7.73
C ALA A 27 -6.89 -7.01 -8.84
N LEU A 28 -6.12 -5.93 -8.68
CA LEU A 28 -5.01 -5.57 -9.59
C LEU A 28 -3.86 -6.57 -9.47
N LEU A 29 -3.46 -6.87 -8.23
CA LEU A 29 -2.38 -7.81 -7.92
C LEU A 29 -2.70 -9.21 -8.46
N ARG A 30 -3.93 -9.69 -8.27
CA ARG A 30 -4.38 -10.97 -8.84
C ARG A 30 -4.27 -11.00 -10.35
N ARG A 31 -4.66 -9.94 -11.07
CA ARG A 31 -4.47 -9.88 -12.52
C ARG A 31 -2.99 -9.98 -12.93
N GLY A 32 -2.11 -9.33 -12.17
CA GLY A 32 -0.66 -9.45 -12.38
C GLY A 32 -0.16 -10.88 -12.19
N GLN A 33 -0.70 -11.62 -11.21
CA GLN A 33 -0.40 -13.04 -11.01
C GLN A 33 -0.96 -13.91 -12.14
N ASP A 34 -2.20 -13.67 -12.56
CA ASP A 34 -2.86 -14.40 -13.66
C ASP A 34 -2.07 -14.26 -14.97
N HIS A 35 -1.40 -13.12 -15.18
CA HIS A 35 -0.53 -12.87 -16.33
C HIS A 35 0.94 -13.31 -16.09
N GLY A 36 1.25 -13.90 -14.95
CA GLY A 36 2.60 -14.32 -14.56
C GLY A 36 3.59 -13.16 -14.40
N GLN A 37 3.12 -11.93 -14.25
CA GLN A 37 3.94 -10.73 -14.00
C GLN A 37 4.34 -10.64 -12.52
N LEU A 38 3.50 -11.16 -11.63
CA LEU A 38 3.73 -11.22 -10.19
C LEU A 38 3.80 -12.66 -9.71
N ARG A 39 4.48 -12.87 -8.58
CA ARG A 39 4.61 -14.15 -7.88
C ARG A 39 3.24 -14.71 -7.50
N ALA A 40 2.94 -15.91 -7.98
CA ALA A 40 1.66 -16.59 -7.75
C ALA A 40 1.52 -17.18 -6.34
N ASP A 41 2.61 -17.31 -5.58
CA ASP A 41 2.63 -17.87 -4.22
C ASP A 41 2.24 -16.86 -3.13
N LEU A 42 2.06 -15.59 -3.49
CA LEU A 42 1.74 -14.52 -2.55
C LEU A 42 0.23 -14.27 -2.48
N ASP A 43 -0.30 -14.03 -1.28
CA ASP A 43 -1.71 -13.67 -1.10
C ASP A 43 -1.96 -12.22 -1.56
N PRO A 44 -2.87 -11.97 -2.54
CA PRO A 44 -3.15 -10.63 -3.04
C PRO A 44 -3.73 -9.65 -2.01
N GLN A 45 -4.49 -10.13 -1.03
CA GLN A 45 -5.05 -9.28 0.03
C GLN A 45 -3.96 -8.86 1.01
N LEU A 46 -3.10 -9.80 1.43
CA LEU A 46 -1.97 -9.46 2.30
C LEU A 46 -0.98 -8.52 1.60
N LEU A 47 -0.76 -8.71 0.29
CA LEU A 47 0.05 -7.79 -0.50
C LEU A 47 -0.58 -6.40 -0.63
N ALA A 48 -1.90 -6.29 -0.79
CA ALA A 48 -2.58 -5.00 -0.83
C ALA A 48 -2.41 -4.22 0.48
N VAL A 49 -2.62 -4.89 1.62
CA VAL A 49 -2.40 -4.31 2.96
C VAL A 49 -0.94 -3.88 3.13
N THR A 50 0.00 -4.73 2.71
CA THR A 50 1.43 -4.45 2.83
C THR A 50 1.85 -3.26 1.98
N TYR A 51 1.40 -3.22 0.71
CA TYR A 51 1.64 -2.10 -0.20
C TYR A 51 1.12 -0.80 0.39
N GLN A 52 -0.13 -0.78 0.87
CA GLN A 52 -0.69 0.43 1.45
C GLN A 52 0.05 0.85 2.72
N GLY A 53 0.47 -0.09 3.57
CA GLY A 53 1.28 0.21 4.76
C GLY A 53 2.62 0.87 4.42
N MET A 54 3.27 0.45 3.32
CA MET A 54 4.49 1.08 2.82
C MET A 54 4.23 2.51 2.34
N VAL A 55 3.15 2.73 1.60
CA VAL A 55 2.75 4.07 1.11
C VAL A 55 2.39 4.99 2.27
N ASP A 56 1.56 4.54 3.21
CA ASP A 56 1.14 5.31 4.37
C ASP A 56 2.36 5.71 5.22
N SER A 57 3.28 4.78 5.48
CA SER A 57 4.51 5.06 6.24
C SER A 57 5.43 6.05 5.51
N MET A 58 5.53 5.94 4.19
CA MET A 58 6.31 6.87 3.37
C MET A 58 5.74 8.29 3.47
N LEU A 59 4.42 8.43 3.34
CA LEU A 59 3.75 9.72 3.43
C LEU A 59 3.88 10.34 4.83
N ASP A 60 3.72 9.54 5.89
CA ASP A 60 3.89 10.00 7.27
C ASP A 60 5.33 10.49 7.54
N TYR A 61 6.34 9.82 6.95
CA TYR A 61 7.73 10.24 7.08
C TYR A 61 8.02 11.54 6.31
N LEU A 62 7.49 11.68 5.09
CA LEU A 62 7.66 12.88 4.27
C LEU A 62 7.00 14.12 4.91
N ASP A 63 5.86 13.95 5.60
CA ASP A 63 5.19 15.03 6.33
C ASP A 63 6.08 15.64 7.43
N THR A 64 6.92 14.81 8.05
CA THR A 64 7.83 15.22 9.14
C THR A 64 9.25 15.56 8.66
N ASN A 65 9.58 15.29 7.40
CA ASN A 65 10.92 15.47 6.83
C ASN A 65 10.83 16.14 5.43
N PRO A 66 10.50 17.44 5.35
CA PRO A 66 10.22 18.13 4.08
C PRO A 66 11.44 18.27 3.16
N ASP A 67 12.66 18.07 3.68
CA ASP A 67 13.90 18.11 2.91
C ASP A 67 14.16 16.81 2.12
N VAL A 68 13.41 15.74 2.41
CA VAL A 68 13.53 14.47 1.69
C VAL A 68 12.81 14.60 0.36
N ASP A 69 13.50 14.25 -0.73
CA ASP A 69 12.87 14.22 -2.05
C ASP A 69 11.79 13.12 -2.11
N PRO A 70 10.51 13.47 -2.31
CA PRO A 70 9.43 12.50 -2.34
C PRO A 70 9.54 11.53 -3.52
N LEU A 71 10.14 11.94 -4.65
CA LEU A 71 10.30 11.07 -5.82
C LEU A 71 11.33 9.98 -5.55
N THR A 72 12.49 10.35 -5.00
CA THR A 72 13.51 9.38 -4.59
C THR A 72 12.97 8.36 -3.58
N TYR A 73 12.18 8.78 -2.59
CA TYR A 73 11.60 7.84 -1.64
C TYR A 73 10.55 6.92 -2.30
N ALA A 74 9.69 7.46 -3.16
CA ALA A 74 8.74 6.65 -3.93
C ALA A 74 9.43 5.60 -4.81
N ASP A 75 10.54 5.97 -5.47
CA ASP A 75 11.35 5.04 -6.27
C ASP A 75 11.91 3.90 -5.41
N HIS A 76 12.40 4.19 -4.21
CA HIS A 76 12.88 3.15 -3.29
C HIS A 76 11.77 2.21 -2.81
N VAL A 77 10.60 2.76 -2.46
CA VAL A 77 9.43 1.95 -2.07
C VAL A 77 9.02 1.03 -3.23
N ALA A 78 8.96 1.56 -4.45
CA ALA A 78 8.60 0.80 -5.64
C ALA A 78 9.63 -0.29 -5.94
N ASP A 79 10.94 0.01 -5.90
CA ASP A 79 11.99 -0.97 -6.16
C ASP A 79 11.93 -2.13 -5.15
N VAL A 80 11.85 -1.84 -3.85
CA VAL A 80 11.77 -2.86 -2.79
C VAL A 80 10.53 -3.74 -2.98
N LEU A 81 9.37 -3.14 -3.22
CA LEU A 81 8.13 -3.88 -3.42
C LEU A 81 8.23 -4.77 -4.66
N LEU A 82 8.54 -4.19 -5.82
CA LEU A 82 8.59 -4.89 -7.10
C LEU A 82 9.66 -6.00 -7.11
N ALA A 83 10.81 -5.76 -6.49
CA ALA A 83 11.83 -6.77 -6.27
C ALA A 83 11.29 -8.00 -5.52
N GLY A 84 10.47 -7.78 -4.49
CA GLY A 84 9.91 -8.85 -3.66
C GLY A 84 8.78 -9.62 -4.32
N ILE A 85 7.97 -8.95 -5.14
CA ILE A 85 6.73 -9.54 -5.71
C ILE A 85 6.86 -10.00 -7.16
N THR A 86 7.94 -9.65 -7.87
CA THR A 86 8.17 -10.11 -9.25
C THR A 86 8.81 -11.50 -9.23
N PRO A 87 8.45 -12.42 -10.16
CA PRO A 87 9.10 -13.72 -10.25
C PRO A 87 10.61 -13.61 -10.53
N PRO A 88 11.45 -14.44 -9.91
CA PRO A 88 12.89 -14.47 -10.20
C PRO A 88 13.13 -14.80 -11.69
N GLY A 89 14.00 -14.03 -12.35
CA GLY A 89 14.36 -14.22 -13.76
C GLY A 89 13.59 -13.38 -14.78
N LYS A 90 12.68 -12.49 -14.36
CA LYS A 90 11.98 -11.52 -15.23
C LYS A 90 12.46 -10.06 -15.08
N ARG A 91 13.69 -9.85 -14.59
CA ARG A 91 14.31 -8.52 -14.49
C ARG A 91 15.00 -8.12 -15.78
#